data_AF-A0A9W6H1Q0-F1
#
_entry.id   AF-A0A9W6H1Q0-F1
#
_cell.length_a   1.000
_cell.length_b   1.000
_cell.length_c   1.000
_cell.angle_alpha   90.00
_cell.angle_beta   90.00
_cell.angle_gamma   90.00
#
_symmetry.space_group_name_H-M   'P 1'
#
loop_
_entity.id
_entity.type
_entity.pdbx_description
1 polymer ?
#
loop_
_entity_poly.entity_id
_entity_poly.type
_entity_poly.pdbx_seq_one_letter_code
_entity_poly.pdbx_strand_id
1 'polypeptide(L)'
;MRASRRLLALPVVAAAAVLVLSCAPSAPSSSSPSEPGASAPGATAPGASAPSSPTAAPDAAAALLEEARDPAACAVTFAGEGIALDPVLATEGAHVAELPLPEREGAVFAGWYLDAEAAAALDVAQRVNIADVVSCDEDRRLPLHAAWTTPEETAAADVGVPILMYHQFTADPAGVDDPLRLNWAYAGDFEQHMAYLADEGYYLPSWRELSAFIDGRLRLPERSIIVTDDDAHASWFDLAVPVLDEHGVLATSFVITKWRSEPTPSPYVLQRSHTHDMHDPGADGRGRMVNWTPEEIAADLRTSADILGAAEVVAYPFGHYDERSKQGVADAGFEMAVTIEPGFVRPGADKLALPRVRIDYGMGLEAFIDAVS
;
A
#
# COMPACT_ATOMS: atom_id res chain seq x y z
N MET A 1 -60.78 -3.90 -29.80
CA MET A 1 -60.48 -3.82 -31.25
C MET A 1 -59.75 -2.54 -31.57
N ARG A 2 -58.43 -2.61 -31.78
CA ARG A 2 -57.61 -1.89 -32.78
C ARG A 2 -56.15 -2.01 -32.34
N ALA A 3 -55.42 -2.86 -33.06
CA ALA A 3 -54.01 -3.12 -32.90
C ALA A 3 -53.18 -2.00 -33.52
N SER A 4 -52.12 -1.58 -32.84
CA SER A 4 -51.03 -0.79 -33.43
C SER A 4 -49.73 -1.56 -33.26
N ARG A 5 -49.23 -2.07 -34.38
CA ARG A 5 -47.89 -2.66 -34.53
C ARG A 5 -46.86 -1.52 -34.50
N ARG A 6 -45.83 -1.63 -33.66
CA ARG A 6 -44.58 -0.89 -33.83
C ARG A 6 -43.46 -1.89 -34.11
N LEU A 7 -42.79 -1.67 -35.24
CA LEU A 7 -41.68 -2.47 -35.77
C LEU A 7 -40.42 -2.22 -34.94
N LEU A 8 -39.71 -3.30 -34.61
CA LEU A 8 -38.34 -3.26 -34.12
C LEU A 8 -37.39 -2.90 -35.27
N ALA A 9 -36.46 -1.98 -35.01
CA ALA A 9 -35.29 -1.74 -35.85
C ALA A 9 -34.05 -2.24 -35.09
N LEU A 10 -33.35 -3.24 -35.67
CA LEU A 10 -32.02 -3.67 -35.23
C LEU A 10 -30.96 -2.72 -35.79
N PRO A 11 -29.89 -2.40 -35.04
CA PRO A 11 -28.70 -1.77 -35.60
C PRO A 11 -27.78 -2.82 -36.25
N VAL A 12 -27.32 -2.49 -37.46
CA VAL A 12 -26.35 -3.25 -38.27
C VAL A 12 -24.93 -2.94 -37.79
N VAL A 13 -24.17 -3.98 -37.45
CA VAL A 13 -22.74 -3.92 -37.14
C VAL A 13 -21.94 -3.95 -38.46
N ALA A 14 -21.13 -2.93 -38.71
CA ALA A 14 -20.22 -2.88 -39.85
C ALA A 14 -18.80 -3.26 -39.39
N ALA A 15 -18.33 -4.44 -39.82
CA ALA A 15 -16.95 -4.89 -39.65
C ALA A 15 -16.11 -4.44 -40.86
N ALA A 16 -15.03 -3.70 -40.63
CA ALA A 16 -14.05 -3.34 -41.65
C ALA A 16 -12.89 -4.35 -41.61
N ALA A 17 -12.78 -5.16 -42.66
CA ALA A 17 -11.66 -6.05 -42.91
C ALA A 17 -10.52 -5.27 -43.60
N VAL A 18 -9.31 -5.34 -43.05
CA VAL A 18 -8.09 -4.87 -43.72
C VAL A 18 -7.37 -6.08 -44.32
N LEU A 19 -7.21 -6.03 -45.64
CA LEU A 19 -6.57 -7.06 -46.45
C LEU A 19 -5.04 -6.99 -46.32
N VAL A 20 -4.44 -8.16 -46.10
CA VAL A 20 -3.00 -8.43 -46.20
C VAL A 20 -2.61 -8.51 -47.69
N LEU A 21 -1.52 -7.84 -48.08
CA LEU A 21 -0.84 -8.13 -49.34
C LEU A 21 0.67 -8.31 -49.10
N SER A 22 1.10 -9.55 -49.30
CA SER A 22 2.47 -10.04 -49.28
C SER A 22 3.26 -9.67 -50.53
N CYS A 23 4.55 -9.37 -50.38
CA CYS A 23 5.58 -9.60 -51.41
C CYS A 23 6.96 -9.76 -50.74
N ALA A 24 7.50 -10.98 -50.80
CA ALA A 24 8.94 -11.28 -50.78
C ALA A 24 9.35 -11.56 -52.26
N PRO A 25 10.63 -11.53 -52.70
CA PRO A 25 11.65 -12.46 -52.19
C PRO A 25 13.13 -12.02 -52.26
N SER A 26 13.98 -12.87 -51.64
CA SER A 26 15.33 -13.32 -52.09
C SER A 26 16.56 -12.87 -51.26
N ALA A 27 17.09 -13.82 -50.48
CA ALA A 27 18.52 -13.95 -50.13
C ALA A 27 19.31 -14.54 -51.33
N PRO A 28 20.66 -14.59 -51.37
CA PRO A 28 21.55 -15.31 -50.43
C PRO A 28 22.82 -14.46 -50.09
N SER A 29 23.86 -14.83 -49.32
CA SER A 29 24.54 -16.10 -49.05
C SER A 29 25.57 -15.92 -47.92
N SER A 30 25.76 -17.02 -47.18
CA SER A 30 26.89 -17.45 -46.33
C SER A 30 28.29 -16.84 -46.54
N SER A 31 29.02 -16.64 -45.43
CA SER A 31 30.26 -17.39 -45.13
C SER A 31 30.98 -16.90 -43.85
N SER A 32 31.15 -17.78 -42.86
CA SER A 32 32.36 -17.88 -42.00
C SER A 32 33.26 -18.97 -42.62
N PRO A 33 34.60 -18.97 -42.48
CA PRO A 33 35.32 -19.22 -41.21
C PRO A 33 36.60 -18.33 -41.08
N SER A 34 37.36 -18.22 -39.99
CA SER A 34 38.21 -19.23 -39.34
C SER A 34 39.07 -18.50 -38.28
N GLU A 35 39.28 -19.10 -37.11
CA GLU A 35 40.49 -18.92 -36.28
C GLU A 35 41.55 -19.95 -36.73
N PRO A 36 42.88 -19.75 -36.54
CA PRO A 36 43.52 -20.01 -35.22
C PRO A 36 44.78 -19.17 -34.89
N GLY A 37 45.09 -19.05 -33.59
CA GLY A 37 46.38 -18.52 -33.13
C GLY A 37 46.61 -18.70 -31.63
N ALA A 38 47.23 -19.82 -31.25
CA ALA A 38 47.69 -20.11 -29.89
C ALA A 38 49.01 -19.39 -29.54
N SER A 39 49.14 -18.92 -28.29
CA SER A 39 50.41 -18.98 -27.52
C SER A 39 50.15 -18.81 -26.01
N ALA A 40 50.76 -19.69 -25.22
CA ALA A 40 50.70 -19.82 -23.75
C ALA A 40 51.73 -18.91 -23.03
N PRO A 41 52.11 -19.17 -21.76
CA PRO A 41 51.35 -19.11 -20.49
C PRO A 41 51.93 -18.05 -19.53
N GLY A 42 51.14 -17.52 -18.58
CA GLY A 42 51.62 -16.52 -17.63
C GLY A 42 50.96 -16.60 -16.25
N ALA A 43 51.73 -17.14 -15.30
CA ALA A 43 51.75 -16.85 -13.85
C ALA A 43 50.43 -16.87 -13.05
N THR A 44 50.30 -17.91 -12.24
CA THR A 44 49.58 -17.97 -10.96
C THR A 44 49.88 -16.75 -10.08
N ALA A 45 48.83 -16.00 -9.73
CA ALA A 45 48.81 -15.08 -8.59
C ALA A 45 47.98 -15.70 -7.45
N PRO A 46 48.40 -15.55 -6.18
CA PRO A 46 47.72 -16.17 -5.04
C PRO A 46 46.38 -15.48 -4.76
N GLY A 47 45.45 -16.27 -4.23
CA GLY A 47 44.06 -15.90 -3.99
C GLY A 47 43.90 -14.56 -3.28
N ALA A 48 43.16 -13.67 -3.93
CA ALA A 48 42.52 -12.56 -3.25
C ALA A 48 41.38 -13.14 -2.41
N SER A 49 41.58 -13.15 -1.09
CA SER A 49 40.47 -13.32 -0.16
C SER A 49 39.40 -12.29 -0.51
N ALA A 50 38.18 -12.76 -0.76
CA ALA A 50 37.02 -11.89 -0.89
C ALA A 50 36.93 -10.99 0.37
N PRO A 51 36.67 -9.68 0.22
CA PRO A 51 36.35 -8.87 1.38
C PRO A 51 35.01 -9.37 1.92
N SER A 52 35.04 -9.86 3.16
CA SER A 52 33.85 -10.01 3.99
C SER A 52 33.12 -8.66 4.02
N SER A 53 31.84 -8.68 3.65
CA SER A 53 30.93 -7.54 3.72
C SER A 53 31.01 -6.85 5.09
N PRO A 54 31.01 -5.51 5.18
CA PRO A 54 30.95 -4.84 6.48
C PRO A 54 29.55 -5.01 7.04
N THR A 55 29.35 -6.02 7.88
CA THR A 55 28.26 -6.02 8.86
C THR A 55 28.35 -4.71 9.64
N ALA A 56 27.26 -3.94 9.72
CA ALA A 56 27.20 -2.76 10.57
C ALA A 56 27.77 -3.10 11.96
N ALA A 57 28.69 -2.27 12.45
CA ALA A 57 29.52 -2.62 13.59
C ALA A 57 28.63 -2.87 14.84
N PRO A 58 28.80 -3.99 15.57
CA PRO A 58 28.10 -4.31 16.81
C PRO A 58 28.11 -3.21 17.89
N ASP A 59 28.99 -2.22 17.72
CA ASP A 59 29.24 -1.07 18.59
C ASP A 59 28.17 0.04 18.44
N ALA A 60 27.63 0.26 17.23
CA ALA A 60 26.69 1.36 16.99
C ALA A 60 25.36 1.19 17.74
N ALA A 61 24.81 -0.04 17.75
CA ALA A 61 23.57 -0.34 18.47
C ALA A 61 23.75 -0.21 19.99
N ALA A 62 24.90 -0.65 20.51
CA ALA A 62 25.22 -0.50 21.93
C ALA A 62 25.33 0.98 22.34
N ALA A 63 26.06 1.78 21.56
CA ALA A 63 26.18 3.21 21.79
C ALA A 63 24.82 3.93 21.75
N LEU A 64 23.96 3.57 20.80
CA LEU A 64 22.62 4.13 20.66
C LEU A 64 21.73 3.84 21.90
N LEU A 65 21.79 2.61 22.42
CA LEU A 65 21.07 2.22 23.63
C LEU A 65 21.61 2.92 24.90
N GLU A 66 22.92 3.09 25.00
CA GLU A 66 23.54 3.83 26.11
C GLU A 66 23.15 5.31 26.10
N GLU A 67 23.05 5.94 24.92
CA GLU A 67 22.63 7.32 24.77
C GLU A 67 21.15 7.52 25.15
N ALA A 68 20.28 6.59 24.74
CA ALA A 68 18.84 6.65 25.02
C ALA A 68 18.52 6.68 26.52
N ARG A 69 19.28 5.93 27.34
CA ARG A 69 19.10 5.80 28.80
C ARG A 69 17.69 5.36 29.24
N ASP A 70 16.89 4.85 28.32
CA ASP A 70 15.57 4.29 28.58
C ASP A 70 15.70 2.75 28.67
N PRO A 71 15.30 2.09 29.77
CA PRO A 71 15.35 0.63 29.86
C PRO A 71 14.44 -0.08 28.86
N ALA A 72 13.39 0.57 28.35
CA ALA A 72 12.50 0.03 27.32
C ALA A 72 13.00 0.30 25.89
N ALA A 73 14.12 1.02 25.72
CA ALA A 73 14.65 1.26 24.38
C ALA A 73 15.19 -0.04 23.76
N CYS A 74 14.94 -0.15 22.47
CA CYS A 74 15.28 -1.27 21.61
C CYS A 74 16.09 -0.75 20.42
N ALA A 75 17.16 -1.43 20.05
CA ALA A 75 17.92 -1.08 18.85
C ALA A 75 17.48 -1.98 17.70
N VAL A 76 16.73 -1.40 16.75
CA VAL A 76 16.44 -2.06 15.48
C VAL A 76 17.71 -1.99 14.63
N THR A 77 18.24 -3.14 14.26
CA THR A 77 19.48 -3.24 13.47
C THR A 77 19.17 -3.82 12.10
N PHE A 78 19.90 -3.37 11.08
CA PHE A 78 19.64 -3.78 9.70
C PHE A 78 20.83 -4.56 9.14
N ALA A 79 20.55 -5.72 8.56
CA ALA A 79 21.53 -6.59 7.95
C ALA A 79 21.07 -7.07 6.58
N GLY A 80 22.01 -7.46 5.73
CA GLY A 80 21.73 -7.99 4.40
C GLY A 80 22.71 -7.45 3.35
N GLU A 81 22.66 -8.04 2.16
CA GLU A 81 23.52 -7.62 1.06
C GLU A 81 23.15 -6.21 0.59
N GLY A 82 24.14 -5.30 0.57
CA GLY A 82 23.95 -3.90 0.15
C GLY A 82 23.36 -3.00 1.23
N ILE A 83 23.18 -3.49 2.46
CA ILE A 83 22.66 -2.69 3.58
C ILE A 83 23.80 -1.97 4.29
N ALA A 84 23.71 -0.63 4.33
CA ALA A 84 24.59 0.25 5.07
C ALA A 84 23.75 1.27 5.85
N LEU A 85 22.84 0.77 6.69
CA LEU A 85 21.94 1.56 7.50
C LEU A 85 22.39 1.54 8.96
N ASP A 86 22.36 2.69 9.61
CA ASP A 86 22.58 2.80 11.04
C ASP A 86 21.38 2.21 11.80
N PRO A 87 21.61 1.66 13.01
CA PRO A 87 20.52 1.20 13.85
C PRO A 87 19.61 2.36 14.27
N VAL A 88 18.34 2.07 14.49
CA VAL A 88 17.34 3.04 14.95
C VAL A 88 16.76 2.63 16.29
N LEU A 89 16.36 3.62 17.09
CA LEU A 89 15.68 3.37 18.35
C LEU A 89 14.21 3.04 18.11
N ALA A 90 13.77 2.01 18.82
CA ALA A 90 12.37 1.66 19.02
C ALA A 90 12.11 1.49 20.51
N THR A 91 10.86 1.24 20.87
CA THR A 91 10.44 0.99 22.26
C THR A 91 9.83 -0.40 22.34
N GLU A 92 10.34 -1.23 23.25
CA GLU A 92 9.79 -2.55 23.55
C GLU A 92 8.29 -2.45 23.86
N GLY A 93 7.48 -3.30 23.23
CA GLY A 93 6.02 -3.30 23.41
C GLY A 93 5.27 -2.19 22.67
N ALA A 94 5.97 -1.29 21.97
CA ALA A 94 5.34 -0.35 21.03
C ALA A 94 5.26 -0.96 19.63
N HIS A 95 4.40 -0.41 18.78
CA HIS A 95 4.36 -0.81 17.37
C HIS A 95 5.66 -0.45 16.65
N VAL A 96 6.02 -1.27 15.67
CA VAL A 96 7.15 -1.02 14.78
C VAL A 96 6.90 0.28 14.02
N ALA A 97 7.85 1.22 14.15
CA ALA A 97 7.82 2.46 13.39
C ALA A 97 8.10 2.21 11.90
N GLU A 98 7.78 3.20 11.07
CA GLU A 98 8.08 3.18 9.63
C GLU A 98 9.55 2.80 9.37
N LEU A 99 9.76 1.67 8.69
CA LEU A 99 11.09 1.13 8.42
C LEU A 99 11.71 1.78 7.16
N PRO A 100 13.05 1.88 7.08
CA PRO A 100 13.73 2.35 5.88
C PRO A 100 13.48 1.41 4.70
N LEU A 101 13.32 1.96 3.50
CA LEU A 101 13.20 1.21 2.25
C LEU A 101 14.52 1.37 1.47
N PRO A 102 15.50 0.46 1.63
CA PRO A 102 16.77 0.54 0.93
C PRO A 102 16.58 0.26 -0.56
N GLU A 103 17.47 0.81 -1.39
CA GLU A 103 17.49 0.58 -2.83
C GLU A 103 18.81 -0.07 -3.25
N ARG A 104 18.74 -0.93 -4.25
CA ARG A 104 19.90 -1.64 -4.80
C ARG A 104 19.73 -1.80 -6.30
N GLU A 105 20.74 -1.38 -7.05
CA GLU A 105 20.72 -1.46 -8.52
C GLU A 105 20.46 -2.89 -8.99
N GLY A 106 19.48 -3.06 -9.88
CA GLY A 106 19.11 -4.36 -10.44
C GLY A 106 18.29 -5.27 -9.52
N ALA A 107 17.88 -4.81 -8.33
CA ALA A 107 17.07 -5.58 -7.39
C ALA A 107 15.84 -4.79 -6.93
N VAL A 108 14.81 -5.52 -6.49
CA VAL A 108 13.61 -5.00 -5.86
C VAL A 108 13.64 -5.39 -4.39
N PHE A 109 13.40 -4.44 -3.49
CA PHE A 109 13.38 -4.72 -2.07
C PHE A 109 12.16 -5.59 -1.71
N ALA A 110 12.35 -6.68 -0.99
CA ALA A 110 11.29 -7.65 -0.69
C ALA A 110 10.88 -7.68 0.79
N GLY A 111 11.32 -6.69 1.57
CA GLY A 111 10.94 -6.49 2.97
C GLY A 111 12.06 -6.78 3.97
N TRP A 112 11.75 -6.49 5.23
CA TRP A 112 12.58 -6.80 6.39
C TRP A 112 12.02 -8.02 7.10
N TYR A 113 12.89 -8.96 7.48
CA TYR A 113 12.51 -10.22 8.12
C TYR A 113 13.28 -10.40 9.43
N LEU A 114 12.69 -11.15 10.37
CA LEU A 114 13.28 -11.36 11.70
C LEU A 114 14.59 -12.17 11.69
N ASP A 115 14.83 -12.96 10.65
CA ASP A 115 16.08 -13.69 10.47
C ASP A 115 16.48 -13.84 8.99
N ALA A 116 17.71 -14.29 8.77
CA ALA A 116 18.29 -14.42 7.44
C ALA A 116 17.70 -15.58 6.61
N GLU A 117 17.22 -16.65 7.25
CA GLU A 117 16.60 -17.79 6.58
C GLU A 117 15.22 -17.42 6.06
N ALA A 118 14.41 -16.75 6.89
CA ALA A 118 13.14 -16.15 6.52
C ALA A 118 13.29 -15.13 5.38
N ALA A 119 14.29 -14.25 5.44
CA ALA A 119 14.59 -13.30 4.38
C ALA A 119 14.93 -14.02 3.05
N ALA A 120 15.72 -15.08 3.10
CA ALA A 120 16.08 -15.85 1.91
C ALA A 120 14.89 -16.63 1.32
N ALA A 121 13.97 -17.08 2.17
CA ALA A 121 12.76 -17.81 1.78
C ALA A 121 11.59 -16.91 1.39
N LEU A 122 11.68 -15.59 1.65
CA LEU A 122 10.56 -14.64 1.58
C LEU A 122 9.36 -15.11 2.42
N ASP A 123 9.64 -15.61 3.63
CA ASP A 123 8.62 -16.12 4.55
C ASP A 123 7.80 -14.96 5.13
N VAL A 124 6.60 -14.77 4.58
CA VAL A 124 5.68 -13.68 4.94
C VAL A 124 5.33 -13.69 6.43
N ALA A 125 5.28 -14.87 7.07
CA ALA A 125 4.97 -14.97 8.50
C ALA A 125 6.09 -14.42 9.40
N GLN A 126 7.27 -14.16 8.85
CA GLN A 126 8.42 -13.57 9.55
C GLN A 126 8.80 -12.20 8.98
N ARG A 127 8.02 -11.67 8.03
CA ARG A 127 8.19 -10.33 7.50
C ARG A 127 7.64 -9.34 8.51
N VAL A 128 8.46 -8.35 8.87
CA VAL A 128 8.09 -7.31 9.84
C VAL A 128 7.17 -6.28 9.20
N ASN A 129 6.08 -5.99 9.90
CA ASN A 129 5.02 -5.05 9.57
C ASN A 129 4.97 -3.91 10.62
N ILE A 130 4.46 -2.74 10.26
CA ILE A 130 4.22 -1.64 11.21
C ILE A 130 3.05 -1.94 12.19
N ALA A 131 2.24 -2.94 11.88
CA ALA A 131 1.24 -3.51 12.79
C ALA A 131 1.86 -4.38 13.89
N ASP A 132 3.11 -4.84 13.70
CA ASP A 132 3.78 -5.69 14.67
C ASP A 132 4.25 -4.90 15.87
N VAL A 133 4.32 -5.58 17.01
CA VAL A 133 4.87 -5.03 18.24
C VAL A 133 6.35 -5.36 18.31
N VAL A 134 7.16 -4.35 18.65
CA VAL A 134 8.60 -4.49 18.87
C VAL A 134 8.84 -5.43 20.04
N SER A 135 9.55 -6.52 19.76
CA SER A 135 10.04 -7.46 20.76
C SER A 135 11.53 -7.71 20.53
N CYS A 136 12.33 -7.28 21.48
CA CYS A 136 13.79 -7.38 21.40
C CYS A 136 14.35 -8.62 22.09
N ASP A 137 15.54 -8.99 21.67
CA ASP A 137 16.34 -10.03 22.33
C ASP A 137 16.87 -9.57 23.70
N GLU A 138 17.60 -10.46 24.38
CA GLU A 138 18.20 -10.21 25.70
C GLU A 138 19.21 -9.04 25.70
N ASP A 139 19.79 -8.72 24.53
CA ASP A 139 20.71 -7.60 24.31
C ASP A 139 19.98 -6.31 23.90
N ARG A 140 18.63 -6.31 23.95
CA ARG A 140 17.73 -5.21 23.58
C ARG A 140 17.85 -4.82 22.10
N ARG A 141 18.00 -5.82 21.23
CA ARG A 141 18.10 -5.64 19.78
C ARG A 141 16.95 -6.34 19.07
N LEU A 142 16.54 -5.74 17.95
CA LEU A 142 15.67 -6.35 16.95
C LEU A 142 16.44 -6.41 15.63
N PRO A 143 17.09 -7.55 15.30
CA PRO A 143 17.79 -7.70 14.04
C PRO A 143 16.79 -7.91 12.89
N LEU A 144 16.90 -7.06 11.87
CA LEU A 144 16.10 -7.12 10.66
C LEU A 144 16.99 -7.43 9.46
N HIS A 145 16.58 -8.41 8.68
CA HIS A 145 17.30 -8.93 7.54
C HIS A 145 16.60 -8.53 6.24
N ALA A 146 17.30 -7.82 5.37
CA ALA A 146 16.78 -7.41 4.09
C ALA A 146 16.64 -8.62 3.16
N ALA A 147 15.47 -8.75 2.56
CA ALA A 147 15.29 -9.62 1.41
C ALA A 147 15.26 -8.81 0.12
N TRP A 148 15.70 -9.46 -0.97
CA TRP A 148 15.73 -8.89 -2.30
C TRP A 148 15.18 -9.91 -3.30
N THR A 149 14.56 -9.41 -4.36
CA THR A 149 14.10 -10.19 -5.51
C THR A 149 14.45 -9.45 -6.80
N THR A 150 14.14 -10.05 -7.94
CA THR A 150 14.35 -9.43 -9.25
C THR A 150 13.10 -8.68 -9.74
N PRO A 151 13.25 -7.68 -10.62
CA PRO A 151 12.10 -7.07 -11.31
C PRO A 151 11.26 -8.09 -12.09
N GLU A 152 11.88 -9.12 -12.66
CA GLU A 152 11.19 -10.17 -13.43
C GLU A 152 10.29 -11.03 -12.52
N GLU A 153 10.81 -11.50 -11.38
CA GLU A 153 10.02 -12.26 -10.39
C GLU A 153 8.91 -11.41 -9.78
N THR A 154 9.18 -10.12 -9.53
CA THR A 154 8.18 -9.18 -9.02
C THR A 154 7.04 -9.00 -10.02
N ALA A 155 7.37 -8.81 -11.30
CA ALA A 155 6.37 -8.68 -12.35
C ALA A 155 5.59 -9.98 -12.58
N ALA A 156 6.25 -11.14 -12.48
CA ALA A 156 5.61 -12.44 -12.65
C ALA A 156 4.61 -12.80 -11.55
N ALA A 157 4.76 -12.22 -10.35
CA ALA A 157 3.83 -12.43 -9.24
C ALA A 157 2.48 -11.72 -9.43
N ASP A 158 2.39 -10.74 -10.35
CA ASP A 158 1.15 -10.00 -10.71
C ASP A 158 0.29 -9.57 -9.50
N VAL A 159 0.96 -9.09 -8.45
CA VAL A 159 0.29 -8.71 -7.20
C VAL A 159 -0.62 -7.50 -7.44
N GLY A 160 -1.85 -7.59 -6.97
CA GLY A 160 -2.78 -6.46 -6.86
C GLY A 160 -3.16 -6.25 -5.41
N VAL A 161 -3.07 -5.01 -4.93
CA VAL A 161 -3.38 -4.66 -3.53
C VAL A 161 -4.79 -4.06 -3.45
N PRO A 162 -5.79 -4.77 -2.89
CA PRO A 162 -7.06 -4.16 -2.53
C PRO A 162 -6.89 -3.11 -1.43
N ILE A 163 -7.51 -1.95 -1.64
CA ILE A 163 -7.72 -0.93 -0.60
C ILE A 163 -9.21 -0.94 -0.27
N LEU A 164 -9.58 -1.42 0.91
CA LEU A 164 -10.99 -1.50 1.32
C LEU A 164 -11.51 -0.11 1.68
N MET A 165 -12.77 0.16 1.33
CA MET A 165 -13.47 1.40 1.66
C MET A 165 -14.71 1.10 2.49
N TYR A 166 -14.57 1.26 3.81
CA TYR A 166 -15.68 1.34 4.78
C TYR A 166 -16.07 2.80 5.04
N HIS A 167 -17.22 3.03 5.68
CA HIS A 167 -17.61 4.36 6.16
C HIS A 167 -18.23 4.26 7.56
N GLN A 168 -19.55 4.01 7.65
CA GLN A 168 -20.28 3.95 8.93
C GLN A 168 -20.50 2.50 9.39
N PHE A 169 -20.77 2.32 10.68
CA PHE A 169 -20.95 1.01 11.30
C PHE A 169 -22.23 0.98 12.12
N THR A 170 -22.92 -0.16 12.12
CA THR A 170 -24.12 -0.40 12.94
C THR A 170 -23.98 -1.70 13.72
N ALA A 171 -24.46 -1.70 14.96
CA ALA A 171 -24.60 -2.89 15.78
C ALA A 171 -25.88 -3.69 15.47
N ASP A 172 -26.81 -3.11 14.71
CA ASP A 172 -28.04 -3.81 14.30
C ASP A 172 -27.78 -4.62 13.02
N PRO A 173 -27.88 -5.97 13.04
CA PRO A 173 -27.75 -6.78 11.84
C PRO A 173 -28.83 -6.49 10.80
N ALA A 174 -29.98 -5.91 11.19
CA ALA A 174 -31.01 -5.43 10.25
C ALA A 174 -30.64 -4.07 9.62
N GLY A 175 -29.48 -3.51 9.95
CA GLY A 175 -28.96 -2.26 9.41
C GLY A 175 -29.66 -1.01 9.96
N VAL A 176 -29.58 0.09 9.23
CA VAL A 176 -30.23 1.36 9.57
C VAL A 176 -31.28 1.78 8.54
N ASP A 177 -32.29 2.55 8.98
CA ASP A 177 -33.21 3.24 8.09
C ASP A 177 -32.60 4.60 7.68
N ASP A 178 -31.62 4.54 6.77
CA ASP A 178 -30.85 5.68 6.29
C ASP A 178 -30.83 5.69 4.74
N PRO A 179 -31.03 6.84 4.07
CA PRO A 179 -30.95 6.92 2.60
C PRO A 179 -29.59 6.49 2.02
N LEU A 180 -28.52 6.60 2.79
CA LEU A 180 -27.16 6.15 2.48
C LEU A 180 -26.84 4.80 3.12
N ARG A 181 -27.83 3.95 3.36
CA ARG A 181 -27.66 2.62 3.98
C ARG A 181 -26.49 1.81 3.42
N LEU A 182 -26.18 1.91 2.13
CA LEU A 182 -25.06 1.18 1.54
C LEU A 182 -23.68 1.60 2.07
N ASN A 183 -23.54 2.77 2.70
CA ASN A 183 -22.31 3.21 3.37
C ASN A 183 -22.15 2.61 4.78
N TRP A 184 -23.12 1.85 5.26
CA TRP A 184 -23.05 1.21 6.58
C TRP A 184 -22.52 -0.21 6.47
N ALA A 185 -21.65 -0.62 7.38
CA ALA A 185 -21.29 -2.02 7.60
C ALA A 185 -21.93 -2.52 8.89
N TYR A 186 -22.40 -3.77 8.91
CA TYR A 186 -22.75 -4.41 10.15
C TYR A 186 -21.47 -4.79 10.90
N ALA A 187 -21.36 -4.43 12.18
CA ALA A 187 -20.16 -4.67 12.97
C ALA A 187 -19.79 -6.16 13.06
N GLY A 188 -20.78 -7.06 13.08
CA GLY A 188 -20.51 -8.50 13.09
C GLY A 188 -20.01 -9.06 11.75
N ASP A 189 -20.30 -8.40 10.61
CA ASP A 189 -19.67 -8.75 9.33
C ASP A 189 -18.22 -8.24 9.32
N PHE A 190 -18.00 -7.02 9.81
CA PHE A 190 -16.66 -6.45 9.94
C PHE A 190 -15.73 -7.32 10.82
N GLU A 191 -16.22 -7.81 11.96
CA GLU A 191 -15.50 -8.75 12.82
C GLU A 191 -15.07 -10.00 12.04
N GLN A 192 -16.00 -10.62 11.29
CA GLN A 192 -15.67 -11.78 10.46
C GLN A 192 -14.65 -11.45 9.35
N HIS A 193 -14.72 -10.25 8.77
CA HIS A 193 -13.75 -9.82 7.76
C HIS A 193 -12.36 -9.67 8.38
N MET A 194 -12.23 -8.97 9.51
CA MET A 194 -10.94 -8.75 10.16
C MET A 194 -10.35 -10.05 10.70
N ALA A 195 -11.17 -10.92 11.28
CA ALA A 195 -10.76 -12.26 11.69
C ALA A 195 -10.20 -13.08 10.52
N TYR A 196 -10.87 -13.07 9.37
CA TYR A 196 -10.39 -13.75 8.17
C TYR A 196 -9.04 -13.19 7.69
N LEU A 197 -8.87 -11.86 7.66
CA LEU A 197 -7.59 -11.26 7.26
C LEU A 197 -6.44 -11.68 8.18
N ALA A 198 -6.69 -11.71 9.49
CA ALA A 198 -5.72 -12.17 10.48
C ALA A 198 -5.41 -13.67 10.35
N ASP A 199 -6.43 -14.52 10.27
CA ASP A 199 -6.30 -15.98 10.20
C ASP A 199 -5.60 -16.44 8.92
N GLU A 200 -5.84 -15.77 7.79
CA GLU A 200 -5.20 -16.08 6.50
C GLU A 200 -3.83 -15.41 6.31
N GLY A 201 -3.37 -14.65 7.31
CA GLY A 201 -2.04 -14.03 7.34
C GLY A 201 -1.86 -12.95 6.27
N TYR A 202 -2.87 -12.10 6.06
CA TYR A 202 -2.73 -10.96 5.14
C TYR A 202 -1.66 -9.99 5.65
N TYR A 203 -0.78 -9.58 4.75
CA TYR A 203 0.17 -8.49 5.00
C TYR A 203 -0.55 -7.15 4.91
N LEU A 204 -0.21 -6.22 5.80
CA LEU A 204 -0.85 -4.90 5.92
C LEU A 204 0.16 -3.81 5.53
N PRO A 205 0.31 -3.45 4.24
CA PRO A 205 1.35 -2.54 3.81
C PRO A 205 1.21 -1.16 4.45
N SER A 206 2.34 -0.53 4.78
CA SER A 206 2.32 0.92 5.02
C SER A 206 2.03 1.67 3.71
N TRP A 207 1.58 2.92 3.82
CA TRP A 207 1.41 3.77 2.64
C TRP A 207 2.73 4.02 1.90
N ARG A 208 3.85 4.08 2.64
CA ARG A 208 5.18 4.19 2.03
C ARG A 208 5.57 2.93 1.26
N GLU A 209 5.25 1.75 1.80
CA GLU A 209 5.45 0.49 1.08
C GLU A 209 4.58 0.41 -0.17
N LEU A 210 3.31 0.83 -0.09
CA LEU A 210 2.42 0.89 -1.26
C LEU A 210 2.98 1.84 -2.33
N SER A 211 3.46 3.02 -1.94
CA SER A 211 4.12 3.96 -2.86
C SER A 211 5.32 3.33 -3.57
N ALA A 212 6.20 2.66 -2.81
CA ALA A 212 7.37 2.01 -3.38
C ALA A 212 7.00 0.82 -4.27
N PHE A 213 5.93 0.10 -3.93
CA PHE A 213 5.37 -0.96 -4.75
C PHE A 213 4.84 -0.43 -6.09
N ILE A 214 4.11 0.70 -6.08
CA ILE A 214 3.63 1.36 -7.30
C ILE A 214 4.81 1.75 -8.19
N ASP A 215 5.92 2.23 -7.61
CA ASP A 215 7.13 2.58 -8.35
C ASP A 215 7.96 1.37 -8.82
N GLY A 216 7.55 0.14 -8.46
CA GLY A 216 8.30 -1.09 -8.76
C GLY A 216 9.59 -1.25 -7.95
N ARG A 217 9.75 -0.49 -6.85
CA ARG A 217 10.93 -0.50 -5.97
C ARG A 217 10.80 -1.49 -4.81
N LEU A 218 9.58 -1.91 -4.49
CA LEU A 218 9.28 -2.85 -3.42
C LEU A 218 8.33 -3.96 -3.90
N ARG A 219 8.58 -5.20 -3.46
CA ARG A 219 7.66 -6.33 -3.63
C ARG A 219 6.80 -6.48 -2.38
N LEU A 220 5.49 -6.48 -2.59
CA LEU A 220 4.52 -6.84 -1.57
C LEU A 220 4.17 -8.34 -1.66
N PRO A 221 3.81 -9.00 -0.55
CA PRO A 221 3.25 -10.35 -0.57
C PRO A 221 1.96 -10.43 -1.40
N GLU A 222 1.65 -11.61 -1.93
CA GLU A 222 0.45 -11.81 -2.77
C GLU A 222 -0.83 -11.46 -2.00
N ARG A 223 -0.92 -11.86 -0.73
CA ARG A 223 -2.01 -11.52 0.18
C ARG A 223 -1.70 -10.23 0.94
N SER A 224 -1.70 -9.10 0.22
CA SER A 224 -1.57 -7.77 0.84
C SER A 224 -2.87 -7.01 0.78
N ILE A 225 -3.24 -6.30 1.84
CA ILE A 225 -4.48 -5.52 1.89
C ILE A 225 -4.33 -4.26 2.74
N ILE A 226 -5.02 -3.19 2.36
CA ILE A 226 -5.14 -1.98 3.18
C ILE A 226 -6.60 -1.80 3.58
N VAL A 227 -6.86 -1.74 4.89
CA VAL A 227 -8.20 -1.47 5.44
C VAL A 227 -8.35 0.04 5.62
N THR A 228 -9.43 0.64 5.08
CA THR A 228 -9.71 2.07 5.30
C THR A 228 -11.16 2.34 5.66
N ASP A 229 -11.38 3.36 6.48
CA ASP A 229 -12.68 4.04 6.62
C ASP A 229 -12.59 5.49 6.14
N ASP A 230 -13.69 5.98 5.56
CA ASP A 230 -13.88 7.40 5.25
C ASP A 230 -14.77 8.06 6.31
N ASP A 231 -14.69 9.39 6.38
CA ASP A 231 -15.45 10.31 7.26
C ASP A 231 -15.06 10.31 8.74
N ALA A 232 -14.39 9.26 9.25
CA ALA A 232 -14.14 9.07 10.68
C ALA A 232 -15.43 9.26 11.51
N HIS A 233 -16.53 8.64 11.06
CA HIS A 233 -17.82 8.72 11.72
C HIS A 233 -17.74 8.13 13.14
N ALA A 234 -18.52 8.63 14.10
CA ALA A 234 -18.44 8.19 15.50
C ALA A 234 -18.53 6.66 15.69
N SER A 235 -19.35 6.00 14.86
CA SER A 235 -19.51 4.53 14.87
C SER A 235 -18.22 3.76 14.56
N TRP A 236 -17.28 4.34 13.80
CA TRP A 236 -15.97 3.72 13.55
C TRP A 236 -15.24 3.47 14.87
N PHE A 237 -15.17 4.50 15.71
CA PHE A 237 -14.51 4.44 17.01
C PHE A 237 -15.23 3.49 17.98
N ASP A 238 -16.56 3.53 17.99
CA ASP A 238 -17.35 2.76 18.95
C ASP A 238 -17.45 1.27 18.59
N LEU A 239 -17.43 0.92 17.29
CA LEU A 239 -17.74 -0.44 16.82
C LEU A 239 -16.62 -1.11 16.04
N ALA A 240 -15.79 -0.37 15.30
CA ALA A 240 -14.77 -0.96 14.42
C ALA A 240 -13.38 -0.98 15.07
N VAL A 241 -12.96 0.10 15.75
CA VAL A 241 -11.64 0.15 16.41
C VAL A 241 -11.41 -0.99 17.41
N PRO A 242 -12.38 -1.38 18.27
CA PRO A 242 -12.18 -2.53 19.16
C PRO A 242 -11.93 -3.85 18.42
N VAL A 243 -12.52 -4.02 17.24
CA VAL A 243 -12.32 -5.21 16.38
C VAL A 243 -10.92 -5.20 15.75
N LEU A 244 -10.44 -4.04 15.32
CA LEU A 244 -9.07 -3.89 14.83
C LEU A 244 -8.05 -4.26 15.91
N ASP A 245 -8.27 -3.77 17.14
CA ASP A 245 -7.41 -4.08 18.29
C ASP A 245 -7.41 -5.57 18.63
N GLU A 246 -8.58 -6.22 18.58
CA GLU A 246 -8.73 -7.65 18.87
C GLU A 246 -7.99 -8.53 17.86
N HIS A 247 -8.02 -8.16 16.57
CA HIS A 247 -7.42 -8.94 15.50
C HIS A 247 -6.03 -8.46 15.07
N GLY A 248 -5.52 -7.38 15.66
CA GLY A 248 -4.23 -6.80 15.31
C GLY A 248 -4.16 -6.26 13.89
N VAL A 249 -5.28 -5.76 13.36
CA VAL A 249 -5.38 -5.29 11.97
C VAL A 249 -5.16 -3.79 11.90
N LEU A 250 -4.09 -3.38 11.23
CA LEU A 250 -3.84 -1.98 10.88
C LEU A 250 -4.89 -1.45 9.88
N ALA A 251 -5.45 -0.28 10.19
CA ALA A 251 -6.36 0.44 9.31
C ALA A 251 -6.01 1.92 9.20
N THR A 252 -6.47 2.55 8.12
CA THR A 252 -6.40 4.00 7.92
C THR A 252 -7.78 4.63 8.01
N SER A 253 -7.94 5.61 8.90
CA SER A 253 -9.13 6.44 8.98
C SER A 253 -8.90 7.77 8.28
N PHE A 254 -9.64 8.02 7.21
CA PHE A 254 -9.62 9.30 6.50
C PHE A 254 -10.53 10.29 7.22
N VAL A 255 -9.93 11.25 7.93
CA VAL A 255 -10.57 12.18 8.86
C VAL A 255 -10.91 13.50 8.19
N ILE A 256 -12.16 13.95 8.34
CA ILE A 256 -12.58 15.31 8.00
C ILE A 256 -12.20 16.22 9.16
N THR A 257 -11.05 16.90 9.04
CA THR A 257 -10.42 17.57 10.20
C THR A 257 -11.19 18.78 10.74
N LYS A 258 -12.15 19.33 9.99
CA LYS A 258 -13.07 20.36 10.51
C LYS A 258 -14.07 19.81 11.52
N TRP A 259 -14.41 18.52 11.44
CA TRP A 259 -15.40 17.90 12.32
C TRP A 259 -14.77 17.21 13.53
N ARG A 260 -13.53 16.72 13.37
CA ARG A 260 -12.80 15.95 14.38
C ARG A 260 -11.30 16.21 14.27
N SER A 261 -10.64 16.34 15.42
CA SER A 261 -9.18 16.53 15.51
C SER A 261 -8.57 15.81 16.71
N GLU A 262 -9.32 14.89 17.30
CA GLU A 262 -8.87 14.03 18.39
C GLU A 262 -7.76 13.08 17.92
N PRO A 263 -6.80 12.75 18.81
CA PRO A 263 -5.69 11.87 18.47
C PRO A 263 -6.14 10.47 18.06
N THR A 264 -5.21 9.68 17.53
CA THR A 264 -5.49 8.30 17.13
C THR A 264 -6.09 7.50 18.29
N PRO A 265 -7.19 6.75 18.07
CA PRO A 265 -7.88 6.00 19.11
C PRO A 265 -7.13 4.72 19.51
N SER A 266 -6.23 4.24 18.67
CA SER A 266 -5.54 2.96 18.81
C SER A 266 -4.22 2.99 18.01
N PRO A 267 -3.17 2.26 18.43
CA PRO A 267 -1.95 2.11 17.64
C PRO A 267 -2.16 1.38 16.30
N TYR A 268 -3.28 0.65 16.12
CA TYR A 268 -3.68 0.03 14.85
C TYR A 268 -4.40 1.01 13.90
N VAL A 269 -4.63 2.26 14.31
CA VAL A 269 -5.33 3.26 13.49
C VAL A 269 -4.38 4.37 13.04
N LEU A 270 -4.20 4.50 11.74
CA LEU A 270 -3.54 5.63 11.09
C LEU A 270 -4.59 6.68 10.71
N GLN A 271 -4.53 7.88 11.27
CA GLN A 271 -5.40 8.97 10.79
C GLN A 271 -4.77 9.69 9.61
N ARG A 272 -5.51 9.82 8.50
CA ARG A 272 -5.10 10.49 7.26
C ARG A 272 -6.16 11.45 6.77
N SER A 273 -5.86 12.24 5.74
CA SER A 273 -6.73 13.35 5.36
C SER A 273 -7.96 12.88 4.58
N HIS A 274 -9.15 13.23 5.06
CA HIS A 274 -10.34 13.38 4.22
C HIS A 274 -10.66 14.86 4.02
N THR A 275 -9.63 15.68 3.84
CA THR A 275 -9.68 17.15 3.74
C THR A 275 -9.98 17.83 5.08
N HIS A 276 -9.83 19.16 5.11
CA HIS A 276 -10.26 19.97 6.24
C HIS A 276 -11.72 20.37 6.08
N ASP A 277 -12.04 21.14 5.05
CA ASP A 277 -13.37 21.72 4.81
C ASP A 277 -13.80 21.55 3.35
N MET A 278 -13.53 20.39 2.74
CA MET A 278 -14.00 20.09 1.38
C MET A 278 -15.03 18.96 1.29
N HIS A 279 -15.42 18.38 2.43
CA HIS A 279 -16.48 17.35 2.52
C HIS A 279 -17.90 17.94 2.58
N ASP A 280 -18.21 18.80 1.60
CA ASP A 280 -19.50 19.44 1.43
C ASP A 280 -19.80 19.54 -0.09
N PRO A 281 -21.07 19.70 -0.50
CA PRO A 281 -21.38 20.02 -1.88
C PRO A 281 -20.83 21.39 -2.28
N GLY A 282 -20.31 21.48 -3.50
CA GLY A 282 -19.91 22.69 -4.20
C GLY A 282 -21.04 23.31 -5.01
N ALA A 283 -20.72 24.40 -5.71
CA ALA A 283 -21.72 25.21 -6.44
C ALA A 283 -22.39 24.47 -7.60
N ASP A 284 -21.70 23.48 -8.20
CA ASP A 284 -22.23 22.65 -9.29
C ASP A 284 -22.97 21.38 -8.80
N GLY A 285 -23.11 21.20 -7.48
CA GLY A 285 -23.72 20.02 -6.86
C GLY A 285 -22.79 18.80 -6.73
N ARG A 286 -21.57 18.86 -7.28
CA ARG A 286 -20.50 17.88 -6.99
C ARG A 286 -19.75 18.29 -5.72
N GLY A 287 -18.75 17.51 -5.30
CA GLY A 287 -17.96 17.81 -4.10
C GLY A 287 -17.25 19.16 -4.20
N ARG A 288 -17.12 19.88 -3.09
CA ARG A 288 -16.49 21.21 -3.02
C ARG A 288 -15.09 21.22 -3.63
N MET A 289 -14.31 20.16 -3.42
CA MET A 289 -12.94 20.05 -3.94
C MET A 289 -12.85 20.27 -5.45
N VAL A 290 -13.75 19.71 -6.27
CA VAL A 290 -13.74 19.89 -7.74
C VAL A 290 -14.34 21.23 -8.21
N ASN A 291 -14.75 22.08 -7.27
CA ASN A 291 -15.24 23.43 -7.53
C ASN A 291 -14.17 24.51 -7.22
N TRP A 292 -13.06 24.13 -6.58
CA TRP A 292 -12.00 25.02 -6.11
C TRP A 292 -10.79 25.04 -7.06
N THR A 293 -9.93 26.05 -6.90
CA THR A 293 -8.64 26.11 -7.61
C THR A 293 -7.62 25.19 -6.93
N PRO A 294 -6.55 24.75 -7.64
CA PRO A 294 -5.47 23.99 -7.02
C PRO A 294 -4.90 24.64 -5.76
N GLU A 295 -4.77 25.98 -5.73
CA GLU A 295 -4.24 26.71 -4.59
C GLU A 295 -5.17 26.66 -3.36
N GLU A 296 -6.48 26.76 -3.58
CA GLU A 296 -7.50 26.63 -2.52
C GLU A 296 -7.51 25.21 -1.96
N ILE A 297 -7.48 24.21 -2.83
CA ILE A 297 -7.38 22.79 -2.48
C ILE A 297 -6.11 22.54 -1.67
N ALA A 298 -4.97 23.05 -2.12
CA ALA A 298 -3.70 22.84 -1.46
C ALA A 298 -3.65 23.49 -0.06
N ALA A 299 -4.27 24.66 0.11
CA ALA A 299 -4.35 25.33 1.40
C ALA A 299 -5.20 24.56 2.43
N ASP A 300 -6.33 24.00 1.98
CA ASP A 300 -7.18 23.15 2.82
C ASP A 300 -6.47 21.85 3.22
N LEU A 301 -5.83 21.18 2.26
CA LEU A 301 -5.08 19.95 2.52
C LEU A 301 -3.88 20.18 3.44
N ARG A 302 -3.15 21.29 3.29
CA ARG A 302 -2.09 21.68 4.24
C ARG A 302 -2.64 21.88 5.65
N THR A 303 -3.83 22.47 5.79
CA THR A 303 -4.49 22.59 7.10
C THR A 303 -4.78 21.22 7.71
N SER A 304 -5.32 20.28 6.92
CA SER A 304 -5.57 18.92 7.41
C SER A 304 -4.28 18.18 7.77
N ALA A 305 -3.22 18.36 6.99
CA ALA A 305 -1.91 17.75 7.25
C ALA A 305 -1.26 18.30 8.52
N ASP A 306 -1.36 19.61 8.77
CA ASP A 306 -0.85 20.25 9.98
C ASP A 306 -1.57 19.72 11.24
N ILE A 307 -2.89 19.48 11.15
CA ILE A 307 -3.68 18.92 12.25
C ILE A 307 -3.32 17.46 12.52
N LEU A 308 -3.17 16.65 11.46
CA LEU A 308 -2.93 15.21 11.56
C LEU A 308 -1.45 14.86 11.75
N GLY A 309 -0.54 15.79 11.45
CA GLY A 309 0.90 15.54 11.42
C GLY A 309 1.35 14.64 10.27
N ALA A 310 0.52 14.44 9.24
CA ALA A 310 0.77 13.53 8.12
C ALA A 310 0.22 14.08 6.80
N ALA A 311 1.00 13.93 5.73
CA ALA A 311 0.65 14.36 4.37
C ALA A 311 0.99 13.27 3.33
N GLU A 312 0.80 12.00 3.64
CA GLU A 312 1.16 10.90 2.70
C GLU A 312 0.05 10.57 1.71
N VAL A 313 -1.21 10.53 2.18
CA VAL A 313 -2.37 10.09 1.41
C VAL A 313 -3.64 10.83 1.81
N VAL A 314 -4.50 11.08 0.83
CA VAL A 314 -5.82 11.71 1.01
C VAL A 314 -6.92 10.91 0.32
N ALA A 315 -8.11 10.83 0.92
CA ALA A 315 -9.30 10.33 0.24
C ALA A 315 -10.09 11.50 -0.38
N TYR A 316 -10.43 11.41 -1.66
CA TYR A 316 -11.25 12.43 -2.33
C TYR A 316 -12.69 12.41 -1.80
N PRO A 317 -13.23 13.54 -1.30
CA PRO A 317 -14.63 13.63 -0.88
C PRO A 317 -15.60 13.16 -1.96
N PHE A 318 -16.48 12.23 -1.61
CA PHE A 318 -17.45 11.61 -2.53
C PHE A 318 -16.82 10.90 -3.75
N GLY A 319 -15.51 10.67 -3.76
CA GLY A 319 -14.78 10.19 -4.94
C GLY A 319 -14.70 11.20 -6.09
N HIS A 320 -15.08 12.46 -5.88
CA HIS A 320 -15.03 13.47 -6.92
C HIS A 320 -13.62 14.07 -7.04
N TYR A 321 -12.99 13.87 -8.19
CA TYR A 321 -11.69 14.45 -8.52
C TYR A 321 -11.59 14.82 -10.00
N ASP A 322 -10.67 15.72 -10.32
CA ASP A 322 -10.20 16.08 -11.66
C ASP A 322 -8.70 16.48 -11.63
N GLU A 323 -8.16 16.92 -12.77
CA GLU A 323 -6.75 17.31 -12.85
C GLU A 323 -6.40 18.53 -11.98
N ARG A 324 -7.37 19.41 -11.68
CA ARG A 324 -7.13 20.54 -10.76
C ARG A 324 -7.02 20.05 -9.33
N SER A 325 -7.87 19.10 -8.93
CA SER A 325 -7.74 18.49 -7.61
C SER A 325 -6.45 17.69 -7.46
N LYS A 326 -5.99 16.97 -8.49
CA LYS A 326 -4.68 16.29 -8.47
C LYS A 326 -3.53 17.28 -8.30
N GLN A 327 -3.57 18.39 -9.04
CA GLN A 327 -2.59 19.46 -8.89
C GLN A 327 -2.58 20.01 -7.45
N GLY A 328 -3.76 20.30 -6.88
CA GLY A 328 -3.86 20.79 -5.50
C GLY A 328 -3.36 19.80 -4.45
N VAL A 329 -3.58 18.49 -4.67
CA VAL A 329 -3.05 17.41 -3.81
C VAL A 329 -1.53 17.40 -3.85
N ALA A 330 -0.94 17.42 -5.05
CA ALA A 330 0.51 17.46 -5.23
C ALA A 330 1.13 18.75 -4.65
N ASP A 331 0.49 19.92 -4.86
CA ASP A 331 0.93 21.21 -4.33
C ASP A 331 0.84 21.31 -2.79
N ALA A 332 0.01 20.46 -2.17
CA ALA A 332 -0.03 20.32 -0.71
C ALA A 332 1.05 19.38 -0.15
N GLY A 333 1.79 18.69 -1.01
CA GLY A 333 2.83 17.73 -0.62
C GLY A 333 2.32 16.31 -0.38
N PHE A 334 1.07 16.00 -0.77
CA PHE A 334 0.55 14.64 -0.70
C PHE A 334 1.11 13.80 -1.84
N GLU A 335 1.54 12.58 -1.52
CA GLU A 335 2.11 11.65 -2.50
C GLU A 335 1.03 10.82 -3.20
N MET A 336 -0.03 10.47 -2.47
CA MET A 336 -1.08 9.59 -2.97
C MET A 336 -2.49 10.14 -2.71
N ALA A 337 -3.45 9.66 -3.50
CA ALA A 337 -4.87 9.87 -3.24
C ALA A 337 -5.71 8.66 -3.65
N VAL A 338 -6.72 8.34 -2.85
CA VAL A 338 -7.66 7.24 -3.12
C VAL A 338 -9.00 7.76 -3.65
N THR A 339 -9.58 6.98 -4.57
CA THR A 339 -10.85 7.27 -5.27
C THR A 339 -11.94 6.27 -4.87
N ILE A 340 -13.10 6.29 -5.51
CA ILE A 340 -14.12 5.25 -5.39
C ILE A 340 -14.15 4.31 -6.60
N GLU A 341 -13.21 4.47 -7.54
CA GLU A 341 -13.15 3.63 -8.73
C GLU A 341 -12.81 2.19 -8.33
N PRO A 342 -13.57 1.19 -8.80
CA PRO A 342 -13.38 -0.19 -8.38
C PRO A 342 -12.08 -0.77 -8.95
N GLY A 343 -11.28 -1.40 -8.10
CA GLY A 343 -10.09 -2.14 -8.56
C GLY A 343 -9.02 -2.31 -7.49
N PHE A 344 -7.94 -2.97 -7.88
CA PHE A 344 -6.76 -3.18 -7.05
C PHE A 344 -5.61 -2.31 -7.54
N VAL A 345 -4.80 -1.82 -6.60
CA VAL A 345 -3.58 -1.09 -6.91
C VAL A 345 -2.54 -2.06 -7.48
N ARG A 346 -1.90 -1.68 -8.58
CA ARG A 346 -0.84 -2.44 -9.25
C ARG A 346 0.39 -1.57 -9.51
N PRO A 347 1.57 -2.14 -9.81
CA PRO A 347 2.73 -1.37 -10.23
C PRO A 347 2.40 -0.45 -11.41
N GLY A 348 2.84 0.80 -11.34
CA GLY A 348 2.55 1.83 -12.33
C GLY A 348 1.15 2.48 -12.23
N ALA A 349 0.37 2.19 -11.18
CA ALA A 349 -0.88 2.90 -10.92
C ALA A 349 -0.67 4.41 -10.78
N ASP A 350 -1.68 5.20 -11.14
CA ASP A 350 -1.69 6.64 -10.87
C ASP A 350 -1.81 6.87 -9.35
N LYS A 351 -0.71 7.29 -8.72
CA LYS A 351 -0.64 7.53 -7.27
C LYS A 351 -1.70 8.52 -6.79
N LEU A 352 -2.14 9.45 -7.62
CA LEU A 352 -3.17 10.45 -7.29
C LEU A 352 -4.57 10.01 -7.70
N ALA A 353 -4.78 8.74 -8.04
CA ALA A 353 -6.09 8.18 -8.36
C ALA A 353 -6.14 6.66 -8.09
N LEU A 354 -5.80 6.24 -6.87
CA LEU A 354 -5.79 4.83 -6.50
C LEU A 354 -7.22 4.27 -6.43
N PRO A 355 -7.49 3.10 -7.05
CA PRO A 355 -8.78 2.44 -6.95
C PRO A 355 -8.99 1.80 -5.57
N ARG A 356 -10.25 1.52 -5.23
CA ARG A 356 -10.64 0.87 -3.96
C ARG A 356 -11.65 -0.24 -4.18
N VAL A 357 -11.81 -1.08 -3.16
CA VAL A 357 -12.87 -2.09 -3.03
C VAL A 357 -13.91 -1.56 -2.06
N ARG A 358 -15.09 -1.21 -2.56
CA ARG A 358 -16.18 -0.71 -1.71
C ARG A 358 -16.79 -1.84 -0.89
N ILE A 359 -16.99 -1.59 0.40
CA ILE A 359 -17.72 -2.50 1.28
C ILE A 359 -19.11 -1.95 1.53
N ASP A 360 -20.10 -2.66 1.01
CA ASP A 360 -21.51 -2.29 1.11
C ASP A 360 -22.18 -2.96 2.31
N TYR A 361 -23.23 -2.33 2.83
CA TYR A 361 -24.11 -3.00 3.77
C TYR A 361 -24.58 -4.37 3.25
N GLY A 362 -24.43 -5.40 4.08
CA GLY A 362 -24.83 -6.77 3.77
C GLY A 362 -23.79 -7.57 2.98
N MET A 363 -22.60 -7.01 2.76
CA MET A 363 -21.44 -7.79 2.34
C MET A 363 -20.96 -8.63 3.52
N GLY A 364 -21.44 -9.87 3.61
CA GLY A 364 -20.92 -10.86 4.56
C GLY A 364 -19.63 -11.53 4.05
N LEU A 365 -19.08 -12.42 4.88
CA LEU A 365 -17.74 -12.99 4.68
C LEU A 365 -17.49 -13.62 3.29
N GLU A 366 -18.41 -14.41 2.74
CA GLU A 366 -18.21 -15.04 1.42
C GLU A 366 -18.06 -13.98 0.31
N ALA A 367 -18.94 -12.97 0.30
CA ALA A 367 -18.87 -11.88 -0.67
C ALA A 367 -17.63 -11.00 -0.46
N PHE A 368 -17.19 -10.84 0.79
CA PHE A 368 -15.94 -10.16 1.11
C PHE A 368 -14.72 -10.89 0.54
N ILE A 369 -14.62 -12.22 0.76
CA ILE A 369 -13.54 -13.05 0.22
C ILE A 369 -13.48 -12.93 -1.30
N ASP A 370 -14.62 -13.04 -1.98
CA ASP A 370 -14.71 -12.90 -3.44
C ASP A 370 -14.25 -11.52 -3.93
N ALA A 371 -14.45 -10.47 -3.13
CA ALA A 371 -14.09 -9.09 -3.48
C ALA A 371 -12.60 -8.77 -3.30
N VAL A 372 -11.87 -9.56 -2.48
CA VAL A 372 -10.46 -9.31 -2.12
C VAL A 372 -9.49 -10.38 -2.60
N SER A 373 -9.99 -11.39 -3.33
CA SER A 373 -9.22 -12.51 -3.88
C SER A 373 -8.71 -12.28 -5.31
#